data_AF-A0A660L0W8-F1
#
_entry.id   AF-A0A660L0W8-F1
#
_cell.length_a   1.000
_cell.length_b   1.000
_cell.length_c   1.000
_cell.angle_alpha   90.00
_cell.angle_beta   90.00
_cell.angle_gamma   90.00
#
_symmetry.space_group_name_H-M   'P 1'
#
loop_
_entity.id
_entity.type
_entity.pdbx_description
1 polymer ?
#
loop_
_entity_poly.entity_id
_entity_poly.type
_entity_poly.pdbx_seq_one_letter_code
_entity_poly.pdbx_strand_id
1 'polypeptide(L)'
;MRAGAWVATLHAVAMRPAEETVSSAPPWGDAEAGRRPPTPSGPPPRTGRSPSLALVDEGSADLRPTLTLTVLDAAGAHLGGRALDLGLAGLELLTLLQRHPRGLNAEELAAELRGDRGSSATVRVLVHRVRKRLGPWIDAAPYRLTVPVDTDARHVEALLTRGAVRAAAHAYPGPLLPQSEAPGIVREREALDAWVRHAVISSDDPEALWAWVRTRSGQDDAPAWKRLLANVPYSDPRRSLAASRLLLLRAAYSSRP
;
A
#
# COMPACT_ATOMS: atom_id res chain seq x y z
N MET A 1 49.19 -9.67 19.74
CA MET A 1 49.09 -11.05 20.30
C MET A 1 47.81 -11.15 21.13
N ARG A 2 47.00 -12.18 20.85
CA ARG A 2 45.80 -12.69 21.58
C ARG A 2 44.56 -11.77 21.55
N ALA A 3 43.57 -11.96 20.67
CA ALA A 3 42.66 -13.10 20.44
C ALA A 3 41.73 -13.39 21.64
N GLY A 4 40.42 -13.21 21.43
CA GLY A 4 39.36 -13.55 22.37
C GLY A 4 37.99 -13.46 21.69
N ALA A 5 37.65 -14.53 20.98
CA ALA A 5 36.34 -14.76 20.37
C ALA A 5 35.23 -14.85 21.44
N TRP A 6 34.04 -14.32 21.13
CA TRP A 6 32.83 -14.66 21.88
C TRP A 6 31.76 -15.20 20.94
N VAL A 7 31.38 -16.42 21.28
CA VAL A 7 30.51 -17.38 20.62
C VAL A 7 29.05 -16.98 20.79
N ALA A 8 28.29 -17.14 19.71
CA ALA A 8 26.83 -17.07 19.70
C ALA A 8 26.23 -18.13 20.63
N THR A 9 25.21 -17.77 21.40
CA THR A 9 24.28 -18.73 22.00
C THR A 9 22.86 -18.23 21.82
N LEU A 10 22.26 -18.66 20.71
CA LEU A 10 20.82 -18.63 20.46
C LEU A 10 20.16 -19.69 21.34
N HIS A 11 19.40 -19.27 22.35
CA HIS A 11 18.42 -20.16 22.97
C HIS A 11 17.10 -20.02 22.21
N ALA A 12 16.75 -21.06 21.48
CA ALA A 12 15.41 -21.30 20.97
C ALA A 12 14.50 -21.72 22.13
N VAL A 13 13.42 -20.98 22.37
CA VAL A 13 12.27 -21.49 23.12
C VAL A 13 11.10 -21.54 22.15
N ALA A 14 10.71 -22.77 21.82
CA ALA A 14 9.50 -23.10 21.12
C ALA A 14 8.32 -23.00 22.07
N MET A 15 7.27 -22.25 21.70
CA MET A 15 5.90 -22.53 22.09
C MET A 15 4.94 -22.13 20.95
N ARG A 16 4.26 -23.13 20.40
CA ARG A 16 2.98 -23.03 19.66
C ARG A 16 1.90 -23.70 20.54
N PRO A 17 0.61 -23.67 20.16
CA PRO A 17 -0.29 -22.52 20.20
C PRO A 17 -1.51 -22.83 21.10
N ALA A 18 -2.28 -21.81 21.50
CA ALA A 18 -3.64 -22.00 21.99
C ALA A 18 -4.59 -21.35 20.99
N GLU A 19 -5.35 -22.20 20.32
CA GLU A 19 -6.51 -21.86 19.51
C GLU A 19 -7.64 -21.43 20.43
N GLU A 20 -8.23 -20.27 20.19
CA GLU A 20 -9.61 -20.00 20.60
C GLU A 20 -10.25 -19.07 19.57
N THR A 21 -10.98 -19.73 18.67
CA THR A 21 -11.82 -19.15 17.63
C THR A 21 -13.14 -18.69 18.25
N VAL A 22 -13.31 -17.38 18.44
CA VAL A 22 -14.65 -16.79 18.61
C VAL A 22 -15.07 -16.20 17.27
N SER A 23 -15.84 -17.02 16.56
CA SER A 23 -16.57 -16.67 15.34
C SER A 23 -17.84 -15.91 15.72
N SER A 24 -17.94 -14.64 15.36
CA SER A 24 -19.21 -13.89 15.39
C SER A 24 -19.60 -13.50 13.97
N ALA A 25 -20.58 -14.21 13.41
CA ALA A 25 -21.31 -13.83 12.21
C ALA A 25 -22.70 -13.30 12.61
N PRO A 26 -23.30 -12.41 11.80
CA PRO A 26 -24.44 -11.58 12.20
C PRO A 26 -25.77 -12.35 12.17
N PRO A 27 -26.80 -11.87 12.89
CA PRO A 27 -28.12 -12.46 12.83
C PRO A 27 -28.76 -12.01 11.51
N TRP A 28 -29.43 -12.92 10.80
CA TRP A 28 -30.72 -12.71 10.12
C TRP A 28 -31.20 -14.03 9.55
N GLY A 29 -32.40 -14.43 9.96
CA GLY A 29 -33.13 -15.55 9.42
C GLY A 29 -34.12 -16.06 10.44
N ASP A 30 -35.38 -15.62 10.32
CA ASP A 30 -36.53 -16.50 10.43
C ASP A 30 -37.66 -15.94 9.57
N ALA A 31 -38.11 -16.80 8.66
CA ALA A 31 -39.31 -16.66 7.87
C ALA A 31 -40.33 -17.67 8.40
N GLU A 32 -41.62 -17.31 8.33
CA GLU A 32 -42.85 -18.13 8.22
C GLU A 32 -44.00 -17.41 8.96
N ALA A 33 -45.26 -17.35 8.53
CA ALA A 33 -46.00 -18.09 7.52
C ALA A 33 -47.24 -17.28 7.08
N GLY A 34 -47.80 -17.66 5.92
CA GLY A 34 -49.25 -17.66 5.75
C GLY A 34 -49.82 -16.77 4.65
N ARG A 35 -49.92 -17.31 3.43
CA ARG A 35 -51.20 -17.54 2.70
C ARG A 35 -50.96 -17.87 1.21
N ARG A 36 -51.48 -19.01 0.75
CA ARG A 36 -51.93 -19.30 -0.65
C ARG A 36 -53.38 -18.77 -0.81
N PRO A 37 -53.95 -18.51 -2.01
CA PRO A 37 -53.91 -19.30 -3.26
C PRO A 37 -54.03 -18.41 -4.55
N PRO A 38 -54.61 -18.82 -5.73
CA PRO A 38 -54.62 -20.10 -6.47
C PRO A 38 -53.98 -20.00 -7.87
N THR A 39 -53.78 -21.14 -8.52
CA THR A 39 -53.44 -21.31 -9.95
C THR A 39 -54.63 -21.04 -10.87
N PRO A 40 -54.36 -20.62 -12.12
CA PRO A 40 -55.07 -21.23 -13.25
C PRO A 40 -54.14 -21.76 -14.35
N SER A 41 -54.51 -22.95 -14.81
CA SER A 41 -53.97 -23.72 -15.93
C SER A 41 -54.35 -23.13 -17.30
N GLY A 42 -53.40 -23.16 -18.25
CA GLY A 42 -53.68 -23.02 -19.69
C GLY A 42 -52.43 -23.31 -20.55
N PRO A 43 -52.50 -24.11 -21.64
CA PRO A 43 -51.35 -24.47 -22.47
C PRO A 43 -51.06 -23.43 -23.60
N PRO A 44 -49.92 -23.54 -24.33
CA PRO A 44 -49.14 -22.42 -24.88
C PRO A 44 -49.41 -22.16 -26.37
N PRO A 45 -48.74 -21.14 -26.97
CA PRO A 45 -48.34 -21.24 -28.36
C PRO A 45 -46.82 -21.16 -28.55
N ARG A 46 -46.33 -22.04 -29.42
CA ARG A 46 -44.98 -22.09 -29.97
C ARG A 46 -44.84 -21.08 -31.11
N THR A 47 -43.57 -20.87 -31.47
CA THR A 47 -43.03 -20.38 -32.75
C THR A 47 -42.74 -18.88 -32.87
N GLY A 48 -41.47 -18.60 -33.22
CA GLY A 48 -40.96 -17.28 -33.56
C GLY A 48 -39.44 -17.35 -33.66
N ARG A 49 -38.94 -17.89 -34.77
CA ARG A 49 -37.53 -17.96 -35.14
C ARG A 49 -37.10 -16.63 -35.77
N SER A 50 -35.88 -16.18 -35.44
CA SER A 50 -35.03 -15.20 -36.13
C SER A 50 -35.22 -13.70 -35.82
N PRO A 51 -34.18 -12.84 -36.01
CA PRO A 51 -32.78 -13.11 -36.35
C PRO A 51 -31.78 -12.60 -35.30
N SER A 52 -30.59 -13.19 -35.36
CA SER A 52 -29.35 -12.61 -34.86
C SER A 52 -29.16 -11.23 -35.48
N LEU A 53 -29.23 -10.19 -34.66
CA LEU A 53 -28.53 -8.94 -34.92
C LEU A 53 -27.32 -8.97 -33.99
N ALA A 54 -26.18 -9.33 -34.57
CA ALA A 54 -24.91 -8.92 -34.04
C ALA A 54 -24.98 -7.40 -33.86
N LEU A 55 -25.17 -6.97 -32.61
CA LEU A 55 -24.73 -5.65 -32.21
C LEU A 55 -23.22 -5.70 -32.37
N VAL A 56 -22.76 -5.21 -33.51
CA VAL A 56 -21.40 -4.73 -33.66
C VAL A 56 -21.31 -3.61 -32.63
N ASP A 57 -20.71 -3.93 -31.48
CA ASP A 57 -20.35 -2.97 -30.46
C ASP A 57 -19.21 -2.11 -30.99
N GLU A 58 -19.52 -1.24 -31.97
CA GLU A 58 -18.65 -0.15 -32.39
C GLU A 58 -18.78 0.99 -31.36
N GLY A 59 -18.41 0.69 -30.12
CA GLY A 59 -18.66 1.55 -28.97
C GLY A 59 -17.79 1.27 -27.74
N SER A 60 -16.96 0.23 -27.72
CA SER A 60 -15.90 0.13 -26.71
C SER A 60 -14.72 0.97 -27.16
N ALA A 61 -14.79 2.28 -26.90
CA ALA A 61 -13.58 3.09 -26.81
C ALA A 61 -12.56 2.29 -25.99
N ASP A 62 -11.34 2.20 -26.49
CA ASP A 62 -10.21 1.41 -26.01
C ASP A 62 -9.91 1.73 -24.51
N LEU A 63 -10.76 1.25 -23.60
CA LEU A 63 -10.73 1.54 -22.17
C LEU A 63 -9.60 0.73 -21.57
N ARG A 64 -8.38 1.26 -21.71
CA ARG A 64 -7.20 0.72 -21.06
C ARG A 64 -7.51 0.59 -19.56
N PRO A 65 -7.37 -0.61 -18.97
CA PRO A 65 -7.66 -0.78 -17.56
C PRO A 65 -6.64 0.02 -16.74
N THR A 66 -7.12 0.73 -15.71
CA THR A 66 -6.23 1.42 -14.77
C THR A 66 -5.54 0.41 -13.85
N LEU A 67 -4.23 0.59 -13.67
CA LEU A 67 -3.45 -0.11 -12.64
C LEU A 67 -3.49 0.72 -11.35
N THR A 68 -4.07 0.19 -10.29
CA THR A 68 -4.06 0.81 -8.96
C THR A 68 -3.05 0.09 -8.08
N LEU A 69 -2.08 0.83 -7.53
CA LEU A 69 -1.08 0.32 -6.61
C LEU A 69 -1.35 0.85 -5.20
N THR A 70 -1.40 -0.05 -4.22
CA THR A 70 -1.40 0.28 -2.79
C THR A 70 -0.02 -0.06 -2.26
N VAL A 71 0.76 0.95 -1.91
CA VAL A 71 2.17 0.80 -1.57
C VAL A 71 2.55 1.47 -0.25
N LEU A 72 1.64 2.20 0.42
CA LEU A 72 1.90 2.82 1.71
C LEU A 72 1.42 1.93 2.86
N ASP A 73 2.35 1.48 3.71
CA ASP A 73 2.19 0.53 4.84
C ASP A 73 1.63 -0.87 4.49
N ALA A 74 0.85 -0.96 3.42
CA ALA A 74 0.35 -2.16 2.79
C ALA A 74 0.96 -2.35 1.38
N ALA A 75 0.71 -3.52 0.79
CA ALA A 75 1.29 -3.91 -0.48
C ALA A 75 0.23 -4.64 -1.33
N GLY A 76 -0.17 -4.05 -2.46
CA GLY A 76 -1.16 -4.63 -3.34
C GLY A 76 -1.24 -3.96 -4.71
N ALA A 77 -1.81 -4.68 -5.68
CA ALA A 77 -2.05 -4.16 -7.03
C ALA A 77 -3.37 -4.67 -7.60
N HIS A 78 -4.09 -3.81 -8.30
CA HIS A 78 -5.33 -4.13 -9.00
C HIS A 78 -5.26 -3.61 -10.43
N LEU A 79 -5.77 -4.37 -11.40
CA LEU A 79 -5.88 -3.94 -12.80
C LEU A 79 -7.35 -3.98 -13.22
N GLY A 80 -7.93 -2.81 -13.52
CA GLY A 80 -9.35 -2.71 -13.85
C GLY A 80 -10.25 -3.29 -12.74
N GLY A 81 -9.88 -3.08 -11.48
CA GLY A 81 -10.58 -3.63 -10.30
C GLY A 81 -10.23 -5.08 -9.94
N ARG A 82 -9.51 -5.83 -10.78
CA ARG A 82 -9.11 -7.20 -10.48
C ARG A 82 -7.79 -7.24 -9.73
N ALA A 83 -7.74 -7.89 -8.56
CA ALA A 83 -6.51 -8.08 -7.80
C ALA A 83 -5.46 -8.87 -8.60
N LEU A 84 -4.22 -8.40 -8.53
CA LEU A 84 -3.05 -9.07 -9.10
C LEU A 84 -2.28 -9.78 -7.98
N ASP A 85 -2.18 -11.11 -8.09
CA ASP A 85 -1.32 -11.91 -7.23
C ASP A 85 0.15 -11.69 -7.59
N LEU A 86 0.77 -10.72 -6.89
CA LEU A 86 2.16 -10.30 -7.04
C LEU A 86 2.84 -10.33 -5.67
N GLY A 87 4.01 -10.97 -5.61
CA GLY A 87 4.90 -10.83 -4.45
C GLY A 87 5.58 -9.45 -4.40
N LEU A 88 6.28 -9.17 -3.30
CA LEU A 88 6.97 -7.90 -3.06
C LEU A 88 7.81 -7.43 -4.25
N ALA A 89 8.65 -8.30 -4.84
CA ALA A 89 9.47 -7.95 -6.00
C ALA A 89 8.67 -7.48 -7.23
N GLY A 90 7.45 -8.00 -7.41
CA GLY A 90 6.56 -7.53 -8.47
C GLY A 90 6.01 -6.13 -8.18
N LEU A 91 5.66 -5.85 -6.93
CA LEU A 91 5.21 -4.53 -6.50
C LEU A 91 6.34 -3.49 -6.54
N GLU A 92 7.55 -3.86 -6.13
CA GLU A 92 8.76 -3.03 -6.28
C GLU A 92 8.96 -2.64 -7.75
N LEU A 93 8.90 -3.63 -8.66
CA LEU A 93 9.01 -3.40 -10.10
C LEU A 93 7.94 -2.42 -10.60
N LEU A 94 6.66 -2.66 -10.29
CA LEU A 94 5.57 -1.79 -10.77
C LEU A 94 5.68 -0.38 -10.21
N THR A 95 6.08 -0.24 -8.95
CA THR A 95 6.28 1.05 -8.29
C THR A 95 7.42 1.82 -8.96
N LEU A 96 8.56 1.18 -9.24
CA LEU A 96 9.66 1.81 -9.96
C LEU A 96 9.25 2.24 -11.36
N LEU A 97 8.60 1.35 -12.14
CA LEU A 97 8.15 1.71 -13.48
C LEU A 97 7.13 2.86 -13.49
N GLN A 98 6.32 2.99 -12.44
CA GLN A 98 5.40 4.11 -12.26
C GLN A 98 6.15 5.45 -12.03
N ARG A 99 7.28 5.40 -11.31
CA ARG A 99 8.15 6.55 -11.03
C ARG A 99 8.98 6.97 -12.24
N HIS A 100 9.24 6.03 -13.14
CA HIS A 100 9.99 6.23 -14.37
C HIS A 100 9.09 6.11 -15.62
N PRO A 101 8.22 7.09 -15.91
CA PRO A 101 7.28 7.00 -17.03
C PRO A 101 7.95 6.95 -18.41
N ARG A 102 9.23 7.36 -18.53
CA ARG A 102 10.03 7.18 -19.75
C ARG A 102 10.43 5.71 -19.98
N GLY A 103 10.36 4.91 -18.93
CA GLY A 103 10.80 3.52 -18.88
C GLY A 103 12.24 3.37 -18.38
N LEU A 104 12.58 2.14 -18.01
CA LEU A 104 13.93 1.74 -17.60
C LEU A 104 14.38 0.55 -18.45
N ASN A 105 15.66 0.52 -18.83
CA ASN A 105 16.25 -0.67 -19.42
C ASN A 105 16.51 -1.75 -18.33
N ALA A 106 16.95 -2.94 -18.76
CA ALA A 106 17.13 -4.07 -17.84
C ALA A 106 18.27 -3.88 -16.82
N GLU A 107 19.28 -3.07 -17.14
CA GLU A 107 20.42 -2.79 -16.27
C GLU A 107 20.05 -1.71 -15.25
N GLU A 108 19.41 -0.62 -15.70
CA GLU A 108 18.90 0.43 -14.81
C GLU A 108 17.91 -0.15 -13.79
N LEU A 109 16.95 -0.96 -14.25
CA LEU A 109 15.98 -1.59 -13.36
C LEU A 109 16.64 -2.61 -12.40
N ALA A 110 17.75 -3.24 -12.80
CA ALA A 110 18.52 -4.10 -11.90
C ALA A 110 19.20 -3.29 -10.80
N ALA A 111 19.77 -2.13 -11.14
CA ALA A 111 20.38 -1.21 -10.19
C ALA A 111 19.32 -0.65 -9.21
N GLU A 112 18.14 -0.28 -9.68
CA GLU A 112 17.04 0.19 -8.82
C GLU A 112 16.51 -0.89 -7.86
N LEU A 113 16.42 -2.14 -8.32
CA LEU A 113 15.87 -3.25 -7.51
C LEU A 113 16.88 -3.88 -6.55
N ARG A 114 18.17 -3.92 -6.92
CA ARG A 114 19.18 -4.73 -6.22
C ARG A 114 20.55 -4.05 -6.07
N GLY A 115 20.71 -2.81 -6.56
CA GLY A 115 22.00 -2.10 -6.55
C GLY A 115 23.08 -2.89 -7.30
N ASP A 116 24.29 -2.91 -6.75
CA ASP A 116 25.46 -3.58 -7.33
C ASP A 116 25.30 -5.11 -7.45
N ARG A 117 24.33 -5.69 -6.74
CA ARG A 117 24.03 -7.13 -6.79
C ARG A 117 23.01 -7.47 -7.88
N GLY A 118 22.53 -6.49 -8.64
CA GLY A 118 21.53 -6.65 -9.68
C GLY A 118 22.05 -7.38 -10.91
N SER A 119 21.21 -8.24 -11.51
CA SER A 119 21.48 -8.85 -12.81
C SER A 119 20.34 -8.57 -13.77
N SER A 120 20.67 -8.07 -14.96
CA SER A 120 19.70 -7.82 -16.03
C SER A 120 18.97 -9.10 -16.46
N ALA A 121 19.59 -10.27 -16.33
CA ALA A 121 18.96 -11.57 -16.58
C ALA A 121 17.85 -11.87 -15.56
N THR A 122 18.13 -11.68 -14.27
CA THR A 122 17.13 -11.85 -13.19
C THR A 122 15.97 -10.87 -13.35
N VAL A 123 16.24 -9.62 -13.75
CA VAL A 123 15.20 -8.63 -14.04
C VAL A 123 14.33 -9.05 -15.21
N ARG A 124 14.90 -9.55 -16.31
CA ARG A 124 14.11 -10.08 -17.44
C ARG A 124 13.15 -11.19 -17.00
N VAL A 125 13.59 -12.08 -16.11
CA VAL A 125 12.74 -13.13 -15.53
C VAL A 125 11.62 -12.55 -14.65
N LEU A 126 11.94 -11.56 -13.81
CA LEU A 126 10.95 -10.86 -12.98
C LEU A 126 9.90 -10.16 -13.84
N VAL A 127 10.31 -9.39 -14.84
CA VAL A 127 9.41 -8.72 -15.79
C VAL A 127 8.54 -9.74 -16.52
N HIS A 128 9.11 -10.84 -17.00
CA HIS A 128 8.34 -11.89 -17.65
C HIS A 128 7.25 -12.47 -16.71
N ARG A 129 7.58 -12.70 -15.44
CA ARG A 129 6.62 -13.16 -14.43
C ARG A 129 5.51 -12.14 -14.18
N VAL A 130 5.86 -10.86 -14.03
CA VAL A 130 4.87 -9.78 -13.83
C VAL A 130 3.97 -9.63 -15.06
N ARG A 131 4.51 -9.71 -16.28
CA ARG A 131 3.72 -9.70 -17.52
C ARG A 131 2.70 -10.83 -17.59
N LYS A 132 2.98 -12.02 -17.05
CA LYS A 132 1.97 -13.10 -16.99
C LYS A 132 0.76 -12.75 -16.13
N ARG A 133 0.89 -11.83 -15.17
CA ARG A 133 -0.20 -11.38 -14.29
C ARG A 133 -0.87 -10.10 -14.78
N LEU A 134 -0.05 -9.14 -15.23
CA LEU A 134 -0.46 -7.82 -15.69
C LEU A 134 -0.98 -7.85 -17.13
N GLY A 135 -0.49 -8.76 -17.98
CA GLY A 135 -0.80 -8.80 -19.41
C GLY A 135 0.17 -7.98 -20.25
N PRO A 136 -0.28 -7.39 -21.38
CA PRO A 136 0.58 -6.70 -22.34
C PRO A 136 1.03 -5.30 -21.89
N TRP A 137 0.70 -4.88 -20.67
CA TRP A 137 0.83 -3.49 -20.22
C TRP A 137 2.24 -3.07 -19.77
N ILE A 138 3.27 -3.83 -20.15
CA ILE A 138 4.68 -3.47 -19.97
C ILE A 138 5.40 -3.62 -21.30
N ASP A 139 5.87 -2.50 -21.86
CA ASP A 139 6.63 -2.45 -23.11
C ASP A 139 7.88 -3.32 -23.08
N ALA A 140 8.28 -3.83 -24.26
CA ALA A 140 9.39 -4.77 -24.42
C ALA A 140 10.75 -4.19 -23.97
N ALA A 141 11.09 -2.99 -24.46
CA ALA A 141 12.28 -2.22 -24.12
C ALA A 141 12.11 -0.76 -24.62
N PRO A 142 12.40 0.28 -23.80
CA PRO A 142 12.59 0.20 -22.35
C PRO A 142 11.33 -0.33 -21.66
N TYR A 143 11.48 -0.95 -20.48
CA TYR A 143 10.33 -1.41 -19.70
C TYR A 143 9.57 -0.18 -19.21
N ARG A 144 8.31 -0.06 -19.63
CA ARG A 144 7.42 1.06 -19.30
C ARG A 144 5.99 0.55 -19.14
N LEU A 145 5.27 1.08 -18.16
CA LEU A 145 3.84 0.82 -18.01
C LEU A 145 3.06 1.56 -19.10
N THR A 146 2.21 0.85 -19.84
CA THR A 146 1.44 1.41 -20.97
C THR A 146 -0.03 1.66 -20.63
N VAL A 147 -0.36 1.53 -19.35
CA VAL A 147 -1.68 1.83 -18.76
C VAL A 147 -1.60 3.01 -17.82
N PRO A 148 -2.70 3.73 -17.58
CA PRO A 148 -2.80 4.67 -16.47
C PRO A 148 -2.48 3.98 -15.14
N VAL A 149 -1.75 4.68 -14.27
CA VAL A 149 -1.34 4.15 -12.96
C VAL A 149 -1.73 5.10 -11.86
N ASP A 150 -2.61 4.65 -10.99
CA ASP A 150 -2.98 5.31 -9.75
C ASP A 150 -2.24 4.68 -8.57
N THR A 151 -1.82 5.50 -7.61
CA THR A 151 -1.23 5.01 -6.37
C THR A 151 -1.51 5.95 -5.22
N ASP A 152 -1.73 5.37 -4.05
CA ASP A 152 -1.82 6.06 -2.77
C ASP A 152 -0.62 7.01 -2.51
N ALA A 153 0.60 6.63 -2.90
CA ALA A 153 1.77 7.51 -2.79
C ALA A 153 1.62 8.82 -3.61
N ARG A 154 1.16 8.73 -4.87
CA ARG A 154 0.90 9.90 -5.72
C ARG A 154 -0.26 10.73 -5.20
N HIS A 155 -1.26 10.09 -4.58
CA HIS A 155 -2.35 10.81 -3.95
C HIS A 155 -1.85 11.70 -2.79
N VAL A 156 -0.98 11.15 -1.94
CA VAL A 156 -0.32 11.92 -0.86
C VAL A 156 0.55 13.04 -1.43
N GLU A 157 1.36 12.77 -2.44
CA GLU A 157 2.21 13.79 -3.09
C GLU A 157 1.38 14.93 -3.71
N ALA A 158 0.25 14.60 -4.35
CA ALA A 158 -0.65 15.60 -4.92
C ALA A 158 -1.29 16.48 -3.82
N LEU A 159 -1.62 15.90 -2.66
CA LEU A 159 -2.10 16.63 -1.48
C LEU A 159 -1.03 17.57 -0.93
N LEU A 160 0.21 17.09 -0.80
CA LEU A 160 1.34 17.89 -0.32
C LEU A 160 1.66 19.04 -1.29
N THR A 161 1.65 18.77 -2.60
CA THR A 161 1.94 19.76 -3.65
C THR A 161 0.98 20.96 -3.60
N ARG A 162 -0.30 20.73 -3.28
CA ARG A 162 -1.31 21.80 -3.13
C ARG A 162 -1.40 22.39 -1.72
N GLY A 163 -0.51 22.02 -0.81
CA GLY A 163 -0.49 22.51 0.57
C GLY A 163 -1.59 21.94 1.47
N ALA A 164 -2.29 20.88 1.05
CA ALA A 164 -3.36 20.25 1.84
C ALA A 164 -2.78 19.30 2.92
N VAL A 165 -1.97 19.84 3.84
CA VAL A 165 -1.16 19.06 4.80
C VAL A 165 -1.98 18.13 5.68
N ARG A 166 -3.09 18.61 6.27
CA ARG A 166 -3.97 17.77 7.10
C ARG A 166 -4.45 16.54 6.33
N ALA A 167 -4.95 16.75 5.12
CA ALA A 167 -5.46 15.68 4.29
C ALA A 167 -4.33 14.73 3.83
N ALA A 168 -3.14 15.25 3.51
CA ALA A 168 -1.96 14.43 3.22
C ALA A 168 -1.59 13.51 4.40
N ALA A 169 -1.56 14.06 5.62
CA ALA A 169 -1.23 13.30 6.82
C ALA A 169 -2.24 12.17 7.11
N HIS A 170 -3.52 12.40 6.85
CA HIS A 170 -4.56 11.36 7.01
C HIS A 170 -4.51 10.31 5.89
N ALA A 171 -4.12 10.71 4.68
CA ALA A 171 -3.98 9.81 3.53
C ALA A 171 -2.68 8.99 3.56
N TYR A 172 -1.75 9.31 4.45
CA TYR A 172 -0.47 8.63 4.62
C TYR A 172 -0.55 7.64 5.80
N PRO A 173 -0.84 6.35 5.56
CA PRO A 173 -0.93 5.35 6.63
C PRO A 173 0.44 4.95 7.21
N GLY A 174 1.51 5.14 6.43
CA GLY A 174 2.86 4.74 6.79
C GLY A 174 3.79 4.63 5.57
N PRO A 175 5.00 4.10 5.78
CA PRO A 175 6.08 4.17 4.80
C PRO A 175 5.77 3.36 3.53
N LEU A 176 6.37 3.78 2.42
CA LEU A 176 6.27 3.08 1.15
C LEU A 176 6.99 1.71 1.21
N LEU A 177 6.24 0.62 0.94
CA LEU A 177 6.69 -0.78 0.96
C LEU A 177 7.70 -1.07 2.10
N PRO A 178 7.25 -1.09 3.37
CA PRO A 178 8.15 -1.09 4.53
C PRO A 178 9.15 -2.25 4.57
N GLN A 179 8.79 -3.39 3.96
CA GLN A 179 9.61 -4.60 3.92
C GLN A 179 10.60 -4.61 2.74
N SER A 180 10.55 -3.61 1.85
CA SER A 180 11.45 -3.52 0.71
C SER A 180 12.81 -2.94 1.11
N GLU A 181 13.85 -3.60 0.61
CA GLU A 181 15.25 -3.17 0.66
C GLU A 181 15.77 -2.77 -0.73
N ALA A 182 14.91 -2.74 -1.76
CA ALA A 182 15.31 -2.31 -3.09
C ALA A 182 15.80 -0.85 -3.05
N PRO A 183 17.01 -0.52 -3.53
CA PRO A 183 17.58 0.83 -3.38
C PRO A 183 16.68 1.95 -3.91
N GLY A 184 16.03 1.74 -5.05
CA GLY A 184 15.08 2.71 -5.61
C GLY A 184 13.87 2.93 -4.73
N ILE A 185 13.31 1.85 -4.18
CA ILE A 185 12.16 1.90 -3.28
C ILE A 185 12.53 2.56 -1.94
N VAL A 186 13.71 2.28 -1.41
CA VAL A 186 14.23 2.91 -0.19
C VAL A 186 14.36 4.42 -0.39
N ARG A 187 14.94 4.86 -1.50
CA ARG A 187 15.04 6.29 -1.84
C ARG A 187 13.68 6.98 -1.93
N GLU A 188 12.73 6.37 -2.63
CA GLU A 188 11.37 6.91 -2.79
C GLU A 188 10.62 6.95 -1.45
N ARG A 189 10.76 5.91 -0.61
CA ARG A 189 10.22 5.87 0.75
C ARG A 189 10.79 7.01 1.59
N GLU A 190 12.12 7.14 1.65
CA GLU A 190 12.77 8.17 2.46
C GLU A 190 12.39 9.58 2.01
N ALA A 191 12.28 9.81 0.70
CA ALA A 191 11.86 11.10 0.15
C ALA A 191 10.41 11.45 0.53
N LEU A 192 9.47 10.51 0.39
CA LEU A 192 8.06 10.73 0.74
C LEU A 192 7.88 10.90 2.25
N ASP A 193 8.47 10.03 3.08
CA ASP A 193 8.46 10.12 4.53
C ASP A 193 8.97 11.48 5.01
N ALA A 194 10.10 11.93 4.46
CA ALA A 194 10.69 13.22 4.80
C ALA A 194 9.76 14.38 4.41
N TRP A 195 9.15 14.36 3.23
CA TRP A 195 8.25 15.42 2.78
C TRP A 195 6.99 15.49 3.66
N VAL A 196 6.34 14.36 3.94
CA VAL A 196 5.18 14.31 4.85
C VAL A 196 5.56 14.84 6.22
N ARG A 197 6.66 14.34 6.79
CA ARG A 197 7.16 14.76 8.11
C ARG A 197 7.39 16.27 8.18
N HIS A 198 8.11 16.82 7.20
CA HIS A 198 8.41 18.25 7.16
C HIS A 198 7.14 19.09 7.03
N ALA A 199 6.22 18.71 6.13
CA ALA A 199 4.95 19.41 5.97
C ALA A 199 4.12 19.42 7.26
N VAL A 200 4.00 18.25 7.92
CA VAL A 200 3.25 18.11 9.17
C VAL A 200 3.87 18.94 10.30
N ILE A 201 5.18 18.84 10.53
CA ILE A 201 5.87 19.57 11.59
C ILE A 201 5.75 21.09 11.39
N SER A 202 5.81 21.56 10.16
CA SER A 202 5.72 22.99 9.83
C SER A 202 4.29 23.56 9.87
N SER A 203 3.25 22.71 9.85
CA SER A 203 1.86 23.15 9.79
C SER A 203 1.26 23.60 11.12
N ASP A 204 1.86 23.19 12.24
CA ASP A 204 1.33 23.36 13.60
C ASP A 204 -0.09 22.84 13.84
N ASP A 205 -0.64 22.08 12.89
CA ASP A 205 -1.98 21.53 12.95
C ASP A 205 -2.02 20.28 13.84
N PRO A 206 -2.72 20.30 14.99
CA PRO A 206 -2.78 19.16 15.90
C PRO A 206 -3.31 17.89 15.24
N GLU A 207 -4.24 18.01 14.28
CA GLU A 207 -4.81 16.84 13.60
C GLU A 207 -3.83 16.21 12.61
N ALA A 208 -3.03 17.03 11.91
CA ALA A 208 -1.98 16.54 11.03
C ALA A 208 -0.85 15.87 11.85
N LEU A 209 -0.43 16.51 12.95
CA LEU A 209 0.55 15.96 13.88
C LEU A 209 0.07 14.64 14.49
N TRP A 210 -1.19 14.57 14.90
CA TRP A 210 -1.79 13.35 15.44
C TRP A 210 -1.83 12.21 14.43
N ALA A 211 -2.20 12.49 13.18
CA ALA A 211 -2.18 11.49 12.12
C ALA A 211 -0.75 10.95 11.89
N TRP A 212 0.25 11.84 11.81
CA TRP A 212 1.65 11.46 11.61
C TRP A 212 2.20 10.57 12.73
N VAL A 213 2.06 10.98 14.00
CA VAL A 213 2.66 10.25 15.14
C VAL A 213 2.03 8.88 15.40
N ARG A 214 0.92 8.57 14.73
CA ARG A 214 0.28 7.25 14.75
C ARG A 214 0.82 6.30 13.69
N THR A 215 1.56 6.78 12.71
CA THR A 215 2.18 5.95 11.67
C THR A 215 3.45 5.28 12.18
N ARG A 216 3.89 4.20 11.51
CA ARG A 216 5.20 3.57 11.76
C ARG A 216 6.36 4.58 11.61
N SER A 217 6.25 5.53 10.68
CA SER A 217 7.28 6.55 10.44
C SER A 217 7.32 7.63 11.53
N GLY A 218 6.16 7.97 12.12
CA GLY A 218 6.04 9.07 13.08
C GLY A 218 6.00 8.66 14.55
N GLN A 219 5.75 7.39 14.88
CA GLN A 219 5.60 6.93 16.28
C GLN A 219 6.83 7.20 17.17
N ASP A 220 8.01 7.30 16.56
CA ASP A 220 9.29 7.52 17.23
C ASP A 220 9.85 8.94 16.98
N ASP A 221 9.06 9.82 16.36
CA ASP A 221 9.45 11.21 16.05
C ASP A 221 9.24 12.14 17.26
N ALA A 222 10.24 12.21 18.14
CA ALA A 222 10.19 13.04 19.34
C ALA A 222 9.89 14.54 19.05
N PRO A 223 10.46 15.17 18.01
CA PRO A 223 10.05 16.51 17.58
C PRO A 223 8.55 16.65 17.31
N ALA A 224 7.94 15.71 16.57
CA ALA A 224 6.50 15.75 16.28
C ALA A 224 5.65 15.60 17.55
N TRP A 225 6.00 14.65 18.43
CA TRP A 225 5.32 14.51 19.73
C TRP A 225 5.42 15.77 20.59
N LYS A 226 6.59 16.41 20.64
CA LYS A 226 6.79 17.68 21.34
C LYS A 226 5.92 18.79 20.74
N ARG A 227 5.81 18.85 19.41
CA ARG A 227 5.01 19.86 18.72
C ARG A 227 3.52 19.63 18.93
N LEU A 228 3.06 18.39 18.90
CA LEU A 228 1.68 18.03 19.25
C LEU A 228 1.35 18.48 20.67
N LEU A 229 2.19 18.14 21.65
CA LEU A 229 2.01 18.54 23.05
C LEU A 229 1.94 20.06 23.23
N ALA A 230 2.69 20.83 22.43
CA ALA A 230 2.66 22.28 22.48
C ALA A 230 1.38 22.90 21.91
N ASN A 231 0.72 22.22 20.95
CA ASN A 231 -0.41 22.77 20.20
C ASN A 231 -1.79 22.19 20.59
N VAL A 232 -1.86 21.15 21.44
CA VAL A 232 -3.13 20.65 21.98
C VAL A 232 -3.54 21.35 23.28
N PRO A 233 -4.84 21.66 23.49
CA PRO A 233 -5.35 22.21 24.75
C PRO A 233 -5.04 21.31 25.96
N TYR A 234 -5.01 21.91 27.16
CA TYR A 234 -4.80 21.16 28.40
C TYR A 234 -5.88 20.12 28.69
N SER A 235 -7.10 20.32 28.21
CA SER A 235 -8.22 19.39 28.36
C SER A 235 -8.20 18.24 27.34
N ASP A 236 -7.34 18.28 26.33
CA ASP A 236 -7.28 17.25 25.29
C ASP A 236 -6.59 15.98 25.82
N PRO A 237 -7.25 14.80 25.77
CA PRO A 237 -6.66 13.54 26.26
C PRO A 237 -5.38 13.14 25.51
N ARG A 238 -5.17 13.60 24.27
CA ARG A 238 -3.93 13.34 23.51
C ARG A 238 -2.71 13.97 24.18
N ARG A 239 -2.91 15.00 25.01
CA ARG A 239 -1.83 15.70 25.71
C ARG A 239 -1.06 14.80 26.67
N SER A 240 -1.76 14.01 27.48
CA SER A 240 -1.13 13.11 28.46
C SER A 240 -0.34 12.00 27.75
N LEU A 241 -0.90 11.44 26.67
CA LEU A 241 -0.21 10.48 25.82
C LEU A 241 1.05 11.09 25.18
N ALA A 242 0.96 12.30 24.62
CA ALA A 242 2.09 12.98 24.01
C ALA A 242 3.22 13.24 25.01
N ALA A 243 2.88 13.67 26.23
CA ALA A 243 3.85 13.83 27.32
C ALA A 243 4.54 12.51 27.67
N SER A 244 3.76 11.44 27.86
CA SER A 244 4.28 10.11 28.18
C SER A 244 5.20 9.59 27.09
N ARG A 245 4.80 9.70 25.82
CA ARG A 245 5.61 9.21 24.69
C ARG A 245 6.91 10.00 24.54
N LEU A 246 6.88 11.31 24.74
CA LEU A 246 8.07 12.15 24.70
C LEU A 246 9.08 11.79 25.80
N LEU A 247 8.62 11.44 27.00
CA LEU A 247 9.49 10.96 28.08
C LEU A 247 10.17 9.64 27.72
N LEU A 248 9.42 8.68 27.17
CA LEU A 248 9.97 7.40 26.74
C LEU A 248 11.02 7.56 25.64
N LEU A 249 10.74 8.38 24.63
CA LEU A 249 11.69 8.61 23.54
C LEU A 249 12.98 9.28 24.04
N ARG A 250 12.88 10.28 24.93
CA ARG A 250 14.05 10.91 25.55
C ARG A 250 14.91 9.91 26.33
N ALA A 251 14.27 9.06 27.12
CA ALA A 251 14.97 8.01 27.87
C ALA A 251 15.75 7.08 26.92
N ALA A 252 15.09 6.61 25.84
CA ALA A 252 15.71 5.75 24.85
C ALA A 252 16.94 6.38 24.15
N TYR A 253 16.88 7.69 23.85
CA TYR A 253 18.04 8.42 23.30
C TYR A 253 19.16 8.62 24.31
N SER A 254 18.85 8.84 25.59
CA SER A 254 19.86 9.01 26.64
C SER A 254 20.60 7.71 27.01
N SER A 255 19.98 6.55 26.72
CA SER A 255 20.55 5.22 27.01
C SER A 255 21.36 4.61 25.86
N ARG A 256 21.49 5.30 24.72
CA ARG A 256 22.28 4.80 23.58
C ARG A 256 23.75 5.19 23.78
N PRO A 257 24.68 4.21 23.88
CA PRO A 257 26.10 4.48 24.11
C PRO A 257 26.78 5.18 22.92
#